data_AF-A0AAV7VQ01-F1
#
_entry.id   AF-A0AAV7VQ01-F1
#
_cell.length_a   1.000
_cell.length_b   1.000
_cell.length_c   1.000
_cell.angle_alpha   90.00
_cell.angle_beta   90.00
_cell.angle_gamma   90.00
#
_symmetry.space_group_name_H-M   'P 1'
#
loop_
_entity.id
_entity.type
_entity.pdbx_description
1 polymer ?
#
loop_
_entity_poly.entity_id
_entity_poly.type
_entity_poly.pdbx_seq_one_letter_code
_entity_poly.pdbx_strand_id
1 'polypeptide(L)'
;MAADPREECRTRAEERYNEAHEQTIRIIERTFGLVITRFRCLYLTGGSLCYSPKKVCQIVVACCMLHSLALRHHVPFLQEEEAGDAHVPAVDPVDNEDEEAEDEDNRT
;
A
#
# COMPACT_ATOMS: atom_id res chain seq x y z
N MET A 1 23.22 23.93 13.84
CA MET A 1 22.15 23.10 14.43
C MET A 1 20.84 23.68 13.92
N ALA A 2 20.21 23.04 12.93
CA ALA A 2 18.87 23.41 12.52
C ALA A 2 17.90 22.86 13.57
N ALA A 3 17.10 23.73 14.18
CA ALA A 3 16.03 23.31 15.08
C ALA A 3 15.09 22.37 14.31
N ASP A 4 14.67 21.27 14.94
CA ASP A 4 13.64 20.40 14.39
C ASP A 4 12.35 21.26 14.24
N PRO A 5 11.71 21.33 13.05
CA PRO A 5 10.48 22.09 12.86
C PRO A 5 9.33 21.72 13.82
N ARG A 6 9.44 20.60 14.55
CA ARG A 6 8.50 20.19 15.61
C ARG A 6 8.69 20.92 16.94
N GLU A 7 9.82 21.60 17.16
CA GLU A 7 10.12 22.34 18.41
C GLU A 7 9.43 23.71 18.52
N GLU A 8 8.82 24.22 17.45
CA GLU A 8 8.02 25.46 17.50
C GLU A 8 6.57 25.19 17.95
N CYS A 9 6.37 24.35 18.96
CA CYS A 9 5.05 24.17 19.60
C CYS A 9 4.67 25.48 20.31
N ARG A 10 3.78 26.27 19.71
CA ARG A 10 3.38 27.59 20.23
C ARG A 10 2.19 27.49 21.21
N THR A 11 1.47 26.37 21.23
CA THR A 11 0.28 26.17 22.08
C THR A 11 0.06 24.70 22.50
N ARG A 12 -0.60 24.50 23.65
CA ARG A 12 -1.00 23.15 24.15
C ARG A 12 -1.96 22.39 23.22
N ALA A 13 -2.62 23.08 22.29
CA ALA A 13 -3.47 22.45 21.29
C ALA A 13 -2.64 21.82 20.16
N GLU A 14 -1.56 22.49 19.73
CA GLU A 14 -0.64 21.97 18.72
C GLU A 14 0.14 20.75 19.24
N GLU A 15 0.57 20.76 20.51
CA GLU A 15 1.20 19.60 21.15
C GLU A 15 0.31 18.35 21.08
N ARG A 16 -0.97 18.48 21.46
CA ARG A 16 -1.94 17.37 21.40
C ARG A 16 -2.19 16.90 19.98
N TYR A 17 -2.26 17.83 19.02
CA TYR A 17 -2.40 17.48 17.62
C TYR A 17 -1.19 16.69 17.13
N ASN A 18 0.02 17.15 17.45
CA ASN A 18 1.28 16.50 17.06
C ASN A 18 1.40 15.09 17.66
N GLU A 19 1.06 14.92 18.94
CA GLU A 19 1.01 13.61 19.60
C GLU A 19 0.03 12.65 18.91
N ALA A 20 -1.21 13.11 18.66
CA ALA A 20 -2.23 12.30 17.99
C ALA A 20 -1.83 11.96 16.55
N HIS A 21 -1.23 12.92 15.85
CA HIS A 21 -0.74 12.76 14.49
C HIS A 21 0.40 11.75 14.43
N GLU A 22 1.38 11.87 15.32
CA GLU A 22 2.50 10.92 15.41
C GLU A 22 2.02 9.50 15.72
N GLN A 23 1.10 9.35 16.69
CA GLN A 23 0.51 8.05 17.00
C GLN A 23 -0.19 7.44 15.80
N THR A 24 -0.93 8.25 15.04
CA THR A 24 -1.63 7.82 13.84
C THR A 24 -0.65 7.36 12.76
N ILE A 25 0.41 8.15 12.50
CA ILE A 25 1.46 7.80 11.53
C ILE A 25 2.13 6.49 11.93
N ARG A 26 2.51 6.32 13.20
CA ARG A 26 3.15 5.08 13.69
C ARG A 26 2.29 3.85 13.41
N ILE A 27 0.97 3.95 13.59
CA ILE A 27 0.03 2.86 13.28
C ILE A 27 -0.02 2.60 11.78
N ILE A 28 -0.10 3.65 10.96
CA ILE A 28 -0.13 3.57 9.51
C ILE A 28 1.14 2.90 8.97
N GLU A 29 2.32 3.40 9.35
CA GLU A 29 3.62 2.86 8.93
C GLU A 29 3.77 1.39 9.31
N ARG A 30 3.43 1.03 10.56
CA ARG A 30 3.46 -0.37 11.00
C ARG A 30 2.53 -1.24 10.17
N THR A 31 1.32 -0.77 9.89
CA THR A 31 0.33 -1.52 9.12
C THR A 31 0.81 -1.73 7.68
N PHE A 32 1.29 -0.67 7.03
CA PHE A 32 1.85 -0.77 5.67
C PHE A 32 3.08 -1.67 5.63
N GLY A 33 3.95 -1.61 6.63
CA GLY A 33 5.06 -2.55 6.76
C GLY A 33 4.58 -4.01 6.76
N LEU A 34 3.55 -4.33 7.55
CA LEU A 34 2.99 -5.69 7.58
C LEU A 34 2.32 -6.10 6.27
N VAL A 35 1.60 -5.18 5.61
CA VAL A 35 0.96 -5.44 4.31
C VAL A 35 2.01 -5.71 3.25
N ILE A 36 3.04 -4.87 3.16
CA ILE A 36 4.13 -5.00 2.18
C ILE A 36 4.90 -6.31 2.40
N THR A 37 5.22 -6.69 3.65
CA THR A 37 5.91 -7.97 3.91
C THR A 37 5.00 -9.17 3.63
N ARG A 38 3.67 -9.06 3.84
CA ARG A 38 2.74 -10.19 3.63
C ARG A 38 2.56 -10.52 2.15
N PHE A 39 2.56 -9.51 1.29
CA PHE A 39 2.27 -9.66 -0.13
C PHE A 39 3.53 -9.37 -0.95
N ARG A 40 4.21 -10.43 -1.42
CA ARG A 40 5.43 -10.32 -2.23
C ARG A 40 5.28 -9.44 -3.47
N CYS A 41 4.08 -9.32 -4.03
CA CYS A 41 3.79 -8.44 -5.16
C CYS A 41 3.94 -6.94 -4.83
N LEU A 42 3.95 -6.55 -3.54
CA LEU A 42 4.22 -5.18 -3.10
C LEU A 42 5.69 -4.97 -2.71
N TYR A 43 6.48 -6.04 -2.63
CA TYR A 43 7.84 -6.00 -2.15
C TYR A 43 8.83 -5.83 -3.32
N LEU A 44 9.86 -5.00 -3.13
CA LEU A 44 10.81 -4.66 -4.21
C LEU A 44 11.53 -5.88 -4.79
N THR A 45 11.75 -6.95 -4.01
CA THR A 45 12.41 -8.18 -4.51
C THR A 45 11.48 -9.11 -5.28
N GLY A 46 10.15 -8.86 -5.27
CA GLY A 46 9.16 -9.60 -6.06
C GLY A 46 9.01 -9.11 -7.51
N GLY A 47 9.80 -8.10 -7.91
CA GLY A 47 9.65 -7.36 -9.16
C GLY A 47 8.80 -6.10 -8.97
N SER A 48 9.11 -5.05 -9.73
CA SER A 48 8.26 -3.86 -9.76
C SER A 48 6.89 -4.22 -10.34
N LEU A 49 5.81 -3.66 -9.78
CA LEU A 49 4.48 -3.79 -10.37
C LEU A 49 4.46 -3.07 -11.73
N CYS A 50 4.63 -3.84 -12.81
CA CYS A 50 4.60 -3.35 -14.19
C CYS A 50 3.17 -3.07 -14.67
N TYR A 51 2.42 -2.25 -13.93
CA TYR A 51 1.04 -1.88 -14.23
C TYR A 51 0.87 -0.36 -14.27
N SER A 52 -0.22 0.11 -14.88
CA SER A 52 -0.59 1.52 -14.80
C SER A 52 -0.82 1.94 -13.33
N PRO A 53 -0.57 3.21 -12.96
CA PRO A 53 -0.76 3.68 -11.59
C PRO A 53 -2.16 3.36 -11.02
N LYS A 54 -3.19 3.45 -11.87
CA LYS A 54 -4.58 3.10 -11.52
C LYS A 54 -4.70 1.63 -11.09
N LYS A 55 -4.08 0.71 -11.83
CA LYS A 55 -4.07 -0.73 -11.51
C LYS A 55 -3.24 -1.03 -10.27
N VAL A 56 -2.09 -0.37 -10.11
CA VAL A 56 -1.28 -0.48 -8.88
C VAL A 56 -2.09 -0.08 -7.65
N CYS A 57 -2.82 1.03 -7.70
CA CYS A 57 -3.70 1.43 -6.60
C CYS A 57 -4.76 0.37 -6.28
N GLN A 58 -5.39 -0.24 -7.30
CA GLN A 58 -6.37 -1.32 -7.11
C GLN A 58 -5.74 -2.54 -6.42
N ILE A 59 -4.52 -2.93 -6.82
CA ILE A 59 -3.77 -4.05 -6.22
C ILE A 59 -3.47 -3.75 -4.75
N VAL A 60 -2.99 -2.55 -4.43
CA VAL A 60 -2.70 -2.14 -3.04
C VAL A 60 -3.96 -2.19 -2.18
N VAL A 61 -5.09 -1.67 -2.70
CA VAL A 61 -6.38 -1.71 -1.98
C VAL A 61 -6.83 -3.15 -1.72
N ALA A 62 -6.72 -4.03 -2.72
CA ALA A 62 -7.01 -5.45 -2.56
C ALA A 62 -6.14 -6.09 -1.47
N CYS A 63 -4.84 -5.80 -1.45
CA CYS A 63 -3.92 -6.28 -0.42
C CYS A 63 -4.33 -5.81 0.99
N CYS A 64 -4.73 -4.55 1.15
CA CYS A 64 -5.21 -4.03 2.44
C CYS A 64 -6.50 -4.72 2.91
N MET A 65 -7.44 -4.99 2.00
CA MET A 65 -8.67 -5.73 2.31
C MET A 65 -8.37 -7.17 2.72
N LEU A 66 -7.52 -7.86 1.96
CA LEU A 66 -7.09 -9.22 2.25
C LEU A 66 -6.31 -9.33 3.56
N HIS A 67 -5.46 -8.34 3.88
CA HIS A 67 -4.80 -8.24 5.18
C HIS A 67 -5.82 -8.13 6.32
N SER A 68 -6.79 -7.23 6.16
CA SER A 68 -7.86 -7.04 7.15
C SER A 68 -8.67 -8.32 7.38
N LEU A 69 -8.96 -9.06 6.31
CA LEU A 69 -9.62 -10.35 6.38
C LEU A 69 -8.75 -11.39 7.10
N ALA A 70 -7.47 -11.48 6.74
CA ALA A 70 -6.52 -12.38 7.38
C ALA A 70 -6.42 -12.14 8.90
N LEU A 71 -6.42 -10.88 9.35
CA LEU A 71 -6.44 -10.54 10.77
C LEU A 71 -7.72 -11.05 11.47
N ARG A 72 -8.89 -10.86 10.86
CA ARG A 72 -10.18 -11.32 11.41
C ARG A 72 -10.25 -12.85 11.53
N HIS A 73 -9.63 -13.55 10.58
CA HIS A 73 -9.61 -15.02 10.56
C HIS A 73 -8.38 -15.62 11.24
N HIS A 74 -7.55 -14.82 11.92
CA HIS A 74 -6.32 -15.25 12.58
C HIS A 74 -5.39 -16.07 11.66
N VAL A 75 -5.36 -15.72 10.37
CA VAL A 75 -4.50 -16.41 9.40
C VAL A 75 -3.05 -16.05 9.72
N PRO A 76 -2.20 -17.04 10.05
CA PRO A 76 -0.82 -16.78 10.40
C PRO A 76 -0.10 -16.07 9.24
N PHE A 77 0.87 -15.26 9.61
CA PHE A 77 1.79 -14.67 8.65
C PHE A 77 2.80 -15.77 8.27
N LEU A 78 2.75 -16.24 7.03
CA LEU A 78 3.75 -17.17 6.52
C LEU A 78 5.02 -16.34 6.22
N GLN A 79 6.00 -16.41 7.10
CA GLN A 79 7.37 -16.03 6.73
C GLN A 79 7.89 -17.17 5.86
N GLU A 80 7.81 -17.00 4.54
CA GLU A 80 8.59 -17.88 3.64
C GLU A 80 10.06 -17.64 3.98
N GLU A 81 10.73 -18.63 4.58
CA GLU A 81 12.18 -18.61 4.66
C GLU A 81 12.72 -18.58 3.23
N GLU A 82 13.52 -17.55 2.94
CA GLU A 82 14.34 -17.31 1.74
C GLU A 82 14.39 -18.51 0.77
N ALA A 83 13.31 -18.72 0.02
CA ALA A 83 13.29 -19.67 -1.09
C ALA A 83 14.05 -18.99 -2.23
N GLY A 84 15.34 -19.33 -2.32
CA GLY A 84 16.29 -18.77 -3.27
C GLY A 84 15.73 -18.69 -4.69
N ASP A 85 16.05 -17.56 -5.33
CA ASP A 85 16.10 -17.33 -6.78
C ASP A 85 15.22 -18.27 -7.63
N ALA A 86 13.90 -18.09 -7.56
CA ALA A 86 13.00 -18.63 -8.57
C ALA A 86 12.80 -17.57 -9.64
N HIS A 87 13.52 -17.73 -10.76
CA HIS A 87 13.26 -17.07 -12.02
C HIS A 87 11.75 -17.05 -12.32
N VAL A 88 11.13 -15.89 -12.21
CA VAL A 88 9.75 -15.67 -12.66
C VAL A 88 9.75 -15.72 -14.19
N PRO A 89 9.03 -16.66 -14.83
CA PRO A 89 8.84 -16.58 -16.26
C PRO A 89 8.04 -15.30 -16.54
N ALA A 90 8.48 -14.54 -17.55
CA ALA A 90 7.79 -13.35 -18.00
C ALA A 90 6.33 -13.71 -18.31
N VAL A 91 5.41 -13.27 -17.44
CA VAL A 91 3.99 -13.24 -17.77
C VAL A 91 3.81 -12.10 -18.74
N ASP A 92 3.48 -12.44 -19.98
CA ASP A 92 3.12 -11.46 -21.01
C ASP A 92 2.01 -10.54 -20.47
N PRO A 93 2.03 -9.24 -20.80
CA PRO A 93 0.95 -8.35 -20.43
C PRO A 93 -0.37 -8.91 -20.97
N VAL A 94 -1.29 -9.24 -20.06
CA VAL A 94 -2.69 -9.45 -20.45
C VAL A 94 -3.21 -8.10 -20.93
N ASP A 95 -3.34 -7.98 -22.25
CA ASP A 95 -4.11 -6.92 -22.90
C ASP A 95 -5.55 -7.03 -22.41
N ASN A 96 -5.88 -6.29 -21.35
CA ASN A 96 -7.26 -5.97 -21.04
C ASN A 96 -7.60 -4.79 -21.93
N GLU A 97 -8.32 -5.07 -23.01
CA GLU A 97 -9.04 -4.06 -23.79
C GLU A 97 -9.90 -3.26 -22.80
N ASP A 98 -9.54 -1.99 -22.63
CA ASP A 98 -10.37 -1.04 -21.90
C ASP A 98 -11.66 -0.87 -22.71
N GLU A 99 -12.76 -1.51 -22.27
CA GLU A 99 -14.10 -1.09 -22.65
C GLU A 99 -14.28 0.34 -22.14
N GLU A 100 -14.04 1.32 -23.02
CA GLU A 100 -14.51 2.69 -22.83
C GLU A 100 -16.04 2.64 -22.77
N ALA A 101 -16.60 2.90 -21.59
CA ALA A 101 -18.01 3.24 -21.49
C ALA A 101 -18.22 4.54 -22.26
N GLU A 102 -18.89 4.45 -23.41
CA GLU A 102 -19.35 5.62 -24.14
C GLU A 102 -20.37 6.36 -23.27
N ASP A 103 -19.95 7.50 -22.70
CA ASP A 103 -20.85 8.49 -22.14
C ASP A 103 -21.59 9.16 -23.31
N GLU A 104 -22.74 8.60 -23.69
CA GLU A 104 -23.67 9.21 -24.63
C GLU A 104 -24.41 10.38 -23.94
N ASP A 105 -23.70 11.50 -23.73
CA ASP A 105 -24.32 12.81 -23.52
C ASP A 105 -23.91 13.75 -24.65
N ASN A 106 -24.71 13.77 -25.72
CA ASN A 106 -24.82 14.99 -26.51
C ASN A 106 -26.26 15.21 -26.98
N ARG A 107 -26.98 15.95 -26.14
CA ARG A 107 -27.97 16.96 -26.53
C ARG A 107 -27.65 17.63 -27.88
N THR A 108 -28.47 17.41 -28.89
CA THR A 108 -29.03 18.45 -29.79
C THR A 108 -30.25 17.88 -30.53
#